data_AF-A0A958WT32-F1
#
_entry.id   AF-A0A958WT32-F1
#
_cell.length_a   1.000
_cell.length_b   1.000
_cell.length_c   1.000
_cell.angle_alpha   90.00
_cell.angle_beta   90.00
_cell.angle_gamma   90.00
#
_symmetry.space_group_name_H-M   'P 1'
#
loop_
_entity.id
_entity.type
_entity.pdbx_description
1 polymer ?
#
loop_
_entity_poly.entity_id
_entity_poly.type
_entity_poly.pdbx_seq_one_letter_code
_entity_poly.pdbx_strand_id
1 'polypeptide(L)'
;MLSELYSLAFIVSLSALTGWFYFKEDEVRSRLFSKIFFGGLAVYSICWLMGQGALGYKMSVLGRELLILAAVPVVLSFFRKMKAGYFIMLLLALAALKYFYFDHLKATFPQKTEQVVDTPQSEPAQSSETVPDPSGELLVEIKDLHRITEIQDVLDEYGLLASPAFSMKDTEGTDLDDYFLVNVPPRFEKHLEVVKQALDATGLVEWSEENEQITIAPIETTPQRPLPRLNKKYGLNDPGLENLWGFEAMNVAGLYEILKNAKPKKEALIAILDTGVDANHEDLKDNFTSTQSKYDTDKAGHGTHCAGIAAAVSNNNIGIASFSQTNDFVQVTSIKVLSDGGFGTQQMIINGILEAADRGADVISLSLGGPSSGLRQRAYEKAVQYANNKGAILVVAAGNSNRNANEFTPANVPGVITVSAIDTLLGRASFSNFVQDIKMAVAAPGVKIYSTFPGSQYQTFNGTSMATPYVSGLVGLMKSLRPELTTKEAYKILNGTGTETRGKAETGKLIQPARAIQSLMGTNF
;
A
#
# COMPACT_ATOMS: atom_id res chain seq x y z
N MET A 1 18.05 8.74 -29.57
CA MET A 1 17.49 8.88 -30.93
C MET A 1 15.96 8.93 -30.96
N LEU A 2 15.20 7.86 -30.67
CA LEU A 2 13.71 7.92 -30.75
C LEU A 2 13.09 8.87 -29.71
N SER A 3 13.61 8.87 -28.48
CA SER A 3 13.17 9.77 -27.41
C SER A 3 13.43 11.25 -27.71
N GLU A 4 14.58 11.56 -28.30
CA GLU A 4 14.92 12.94 -28.72
C GLU A 4 14.04 13.40 -29.87
N LEU A 5 13.80 12.52 -30.85
CA LEU A 5 12.89 12.79 -31.97
C LEU A 5 11.46 12.99 -31.50
N TYR A 6 11.00 12.21 -30.51
CA TYR A 6 9.70 12.35 -29.88
C TYR A 6 9.52 13.72 -29.20
N SER A 7 10.45 14.12 -28.34
CA SER A 7 10.37 15.41 -27.65
C SER A 7 10.46 16.58 -28.63
N LEU A 8 11.33 16.49 -29.65
CA LEU A 8 11.43 17.51 -30.69
C LEU A 8 10.12 17.61 -31.49
N ALA A 9 9.53 16.48 -31.89
CA ALA A 9 8.26 16.44 -32.62
C ALA A 9 7.10 17.04 -31.82
N PHE A 10 7.04 16.79 -30.51
CA PHE A 10 6.07 17.43 -29.63
C PHE A 10 6.27 18.95 -29.55
N ILE A 11 7.50 19.43 -29.37
CA ILE A 11 7.81 20.87 -29.30
C ILE A 11 7.46 21.56 -30.62
N VAL A 12 7.79 20.94 -31.76
CA VAL A 12 7.43 21.44 -33.09
C VAL A 12 5.91 21.52 -33.25
N SER A 13 5.18 20.47 -32.83
CA SER A 13 3.72 20.44 -32.87
C SER A 13 3.10 21.54 -32.01
N LEU A 14 3.56 21.68 -30.77
CA LEU A 14 3.04 22.69 -29.84
C LEU A 14 3.31 24.12 -30.35
N SER A 15 4.53 24.38 -30.83
CA SER A 15 4.91 25.68 -31.39
C SER A 15 4.12 26.00 -32.65
N ALA A 16 3.91 24.99 -33.52
CA ALA A 16 3.17 25.15 -34.74
C ALA A 16 1.67 25.37 -34.50
N LEU A 17 1.08 24.67 -33.52
CA LEU A 17 -0.32 24.87 -33.14
C LEU A 17 -0.54 26.26 -32.51
N THR A 18 0.40 26.71 -31.69
CA THR A 18 0.40 28.06 -31.12
C THR A 18 0.50 29.14 -32.20
N GLY A 19 1.40 28.95 -33.17
CA GLY A 19 1.52 29.80 -34.35
C GLY A 19 0.27 29.79 -35.23
N TRP A 20 -0.36 28.62 -35.40
CA TRP A 20 -1.59 28.48 -36.17
C TRP A 20 -2.75 29.27 -35.54
N PHE A 21 -2.90 29.22 -34.22
CA PHE A 21 -3.93 30.00 -33.50
C PHE A 21 -3.67 31.52 -33.56
N TYR A 22 -2.40 31.92 -33.52
CA TYR A 22 -1.99 33.32 -33.60
C TYR A 22 -2.19 33.90 -35.01
N PHE A 23 -1.76 33.19 -36.04
CA PHE A 23 -1.88 33.60 -37.45
C PHE A 23 -3.21 33.20 -38.09
N LYS A 24 -4.26 32.90 -37.31
CA LYS A 24 -5.56 32.45 -37.84
C LYS A 24 -6.16 33.39 -38.90
N GLU A 25 -5.84 34.68 -38.85
CA GLU A 25 -6.31 35.73 -39.78
C GLU A 25 -5.38 35.93 -41.00
N ASP A 26 -4.18 35.35 -41.01
CA ASP A 26 -3.21 35.39 -42.12
C ASP A 26 -3.22 34.03 -42.83
N GLU A 27 -3.92 33.95 -43.96
CA GLU A 27 -4.21 32.69 -44.64
C GLU A 27 -2.95 31.92 -45.06
N VAL A 28 -1.90 32.63 -45.49
CA VAL A 28 -0.65 32.02 -45.93
C VAL A 28 0.11 31.43 -44.74
N ARG A 29 0.25 32.20 -43.65
CA ARG A 29 0.95 31.73 -42.45
C ARG A 29 0.16 30.66 -41.69
N SER A 30 -1.16 30.80 -41.61
CA SER A 30 -2.07 29.81 -41.01
C SER A 30 -1.92 28.44 -41.67
N ARG A 31 -1.94 28.39 -43.02
CA ARG A 31 -1.73 27.14 -43.77
C ARG A 31 -0.34 26.55 -43.55
N LEU A 32 0.70 27.38 -43.48
CA LEU A 32 2.06 26.93 -43.21
C LEU A 32 2.16 26.27 -41.82
N PHE A 33 1.68 26.95 -40.77
CA PHE A 33 1.72 26.45 -39.40
C PHE A 33 0.84 25.20 -39.22
N SER A 34 -0.31 25.12 -39.89
CA SER A 34 -1.14 23.91 -39.91
C SER A 34 -0.40 22.69 -40.48
N LYS A 35 0.32 22.85 -41.61
CA LYS A 35 1.12 21.77 -42.19
C LYS A 35 2.26 21.33 -41.28
N ILE A 36 2.96 22.27 -40.64
CA ILE A 36 4.03 21.98 -39.69
C ILE A 36 3.46 21.22 -38.47
N PHE A 37 2.28 21.62 -37.98
CA PHE A 37 1.60 20.94 -36.89
C PHE A 37 1.30 19.48 -37.21
N PHE A 38 0.63 19.20 -38.32
CA PHE A 38 0.29 17.82 -38.68
C PHE A 38 1.53 16.98 -39.00
N GLY A 39 2.57 17.58 -39.60
CA GLY A 39 3.86 16.91 -39.82
C GLY A 39 4.54 16.53 -38.50
N GLY A 40 4.60 17.45 -37.54
CA GLY A 40 5.12 17.18 -36.20
C GLY A 40 4.30 16.13 -35.45
N LEU A 41 2.97 16.21 -35.53
CA LEU A 41 2.06 15.27 -34.86
C LEU A 41 2.19 13.86 -35.43
N ALA A 42 2.40 13.72 -36.74
CA ALA A 42 2.64 12.43 -37.38
C ALA A 42 3.96 11.80 -36.89
N VAL A 43 5.05 12.56 -36.85
CA VAL A 43 6.35 12.07 -36.32
C VAL A 43 6.23 11.69 -34.85
N TYR A 44 5.55 12.52 -34.06
CA TYR A 44 5.26 12.25 -32.65
C TYR A 44 4.46 10.95 -32.47
N SER A 45 3.41 10.75 -33.27
CA SER A 45 2.56 9.56 -33.22
C SER A 45 3.32 8.29 -33.62
N ILE A 46 4.20 8.37 -34.62
CA ILE A 46 5.08 7.26 -35.01
C ILE A 46 6.04 6.90 -33.88
N CYS A 47 6.67 7.91 -33.26
CA CYS A 47 7.58 7.68 -32.12
C CYS A 47 6.84 7.07 -30.92
N TRP A 48 5.60 7.52 -30.66
CA TRP A 48 4.74 6.95 -29.62
C TRP A 48 4.36 5.49 -29.93
N LEU A 49 3.97 5.18 -31.17
CA LEU A 49 3.63 3.82 -31.60
C LEU A 49 4.82 2.87 -31.45
N MET A 50 6.00 3.30 -31.88
CA MET A 50 7.26 2.55 -31.79
C MET A 50 7.81 2.43 -30.36
N GLY A 51 7.27 3.19 -29.41
CA GLY A 51 7.61 3.07 -27.99
C GLY A 51 7.25 1.70 -27.43
N GLN A 52 8.19 1.06 -26.73
CA GLN A 52 8.06 -0.29 -26.17
C GLN A 52 7.35 -0.35 -24.80
N GLY A 53 6.82 0.77 -24.31
CA GLY A 53 6.13 0.82 -23.01
C GLY A 53 4.80 0.07 -22.95
N ALA A 54 4.39 -0.34 -21.74
CA ALA A 54 3.08 -0.95 -21.50
C ALA A 54 1.93 -0.04 -21.99
N LEU A 55 0.89 -0.62 -22.60
CA LEU A 55 -0.19 0.14 -23.25
C LEU A 55 -0.86 1.16 -22.29
N GLY A 56 -1.08 0.80 -21.03
CA GLY A 56 -1.65 1.71 -20.02
C GLY A 56 -0.77 2.95 -19.76
N TYR A 57 0.55 2.77 -19.69
CA TYR A 57 1.50 3.88 -19.54
C TYR A 57 1.56 4.74 -20.81
N LYS A 58 1.56 4.10 -21.99
CA LYS A 58 1.51 4.81 -23.28
C LYS A 58 0.27 5.70 -23.36
N MET A 59 -0.88 5.21 -22.89
CA MET A 59 -2.14 5.94 -22.90
C MET A 59 -2.17 7.10 -21.88
N SER A 60 -1.59 6.95 -20.70
CA SER A 60 -1.53 8.04 -19.70
C SER A 60 -0.59 9.17 -20.13
N VAL A 61 0.57 8.82 -20.69
CA VAL A 61 1.51 9.77 -21.30
C VAL A 61 0.85 10.53 -22.44
N LEU A 62 0.15 9.82 -23.34
CA LEU A 62 -0.59 10.42 -24.44
C LEU A 62 -1.69 11.38 -23.95
N GLY A 63 -2.47 10.97 -22.94
CA GLY A 63 -3.54 11.79 -22.37
C GLY A 63 -3.02 13.11 -21.81
N ARG A 64 -1.95 13.07 -21.01
CA ARG A 64 -1.28 14.27 -20.48
C ARG A 64 -0.77 15.20 -21.58
N GLU A 65 -0.13 14.63 -22.60
CA GLU A 65 0.48 15.40 -23.68
C GLU A 65 -0.54 16.07 -24.59
N LEU A 66 -1.65 15.39 -24.89
CA LEU A 66 -2.77 15.98 -25.61
C LEU A 66 -3.43 17.12 -24.82
N LEU A 67 -3.54 17.01 -23.49
CA LEU A 67 -4.04 18.10 -22.65
C LEU A 67 -3.16 19.35 -22.75
N ILE A 68 -1.84 19.19 -22.70
CA ILE A 68 -0.90 20.32 -22.80
C ILE A 68 -0.91 20.92 -24.21
N LEU A 69 -0.94 20.05 -25.24
CA LEU A 69 -1.05 20.46 -26.64
C LEU A 69 -2.33 21.28 -26.90
N ALA A 70 -3.43 20.99 -26.20
CA ALA A 70 -4.67 21.75 -26.29
C ALA A 70 -4.69 23.02 -25.42
N ALA A 71 -4.25 22.93 -24.17
CA ALA A 71 -4.38 24.00 -23.19
C ALA A 71 -3.52 25.23 -23.52
N VAL A 72 -2.26 25.02 -23.91
CA VAL A 72 -1.31 26.12 -24.13
C VAL A 72 -1.75 27.05 -25.28
N PRO A 73 -2.10 26.54 -26.48
CA PRO A 73 -2.60 27.39 -27.55
C PRO A 73 -3.92 28.09 -27.20
N VAL A 74 -4.82 27.44 -26.45
CA VAL A 74 -6.09 28.04 -26.01
C VAL A 74 -5.83 29.21 -25.07
N VAL A 75 -4.98 29.04 -24.06
CA VAL A 75 -4.63 30.12 -23.12
C VAL A 75 -3.98 31.29 -23.86
N LEU A 76 -3.03 31.02 -24.76
CA LEU A 76 -2.36 32.06 -25.55
C LEU A 76 -3.32 32.75 -26.53
N SER A 77 -4.37 32.06 -27.00
CA SER A 77 -5.35 32.64 -27.92
C SER A 77 -6.17 33.77 -27.28
N PHE A 78 -6.37 33.77 -25.96
CA PHE A 78 -7.03 34.88 -25.25
C PHE A 78 -6.26 36.20 -25.38
N PHE A 79 -4.94 36.12 -25.54
CA PHE A 79 -4.07 37.29 -25.66
C PHE A 79 -3.77 37.70 -27.10
N ARG A 80 -4.29 36.98 -28.11
CA ARG A 80 -3.96 37.19 -29.53
C ARG A 80 -4.17 38.64 -30.01
N LYS A 81 -5.15 39.35 -29.46
CA LYS A 81 -5.47 40.75 -29.84
C LYS A 81 -4.51 41.77 -29.22
N MET A 82 -3.73 41.39 -28.21
CA MET A 82 -2.78 42.25 -27.50
C MET A 82 -1.36 41.77 -27.77
N LYS A 83 -0.68 42.33 -28.80
CA LYS A 83 0.65 41.87 -29.21
C LYS A 83 1.64 41.75 -28.03
N ALA A 84 1.75 42.78 -27.19
CA ALA A 84 2.63 42.74 -26.02
C ALA A 84 2.23 41.66 -25.00
N GLY A 85 0.95 41.54 -24.68
CA GLY A 85 0.43 40.52 -23.76
C GLY A 85 0.64 39.10 -24.29
N TYR A 86 0.44 38.88 -25.59
CA TYR A 86 0.68 37.60 -26.24
C TYR A 86 2.15 37.17 -26.12
N PHE A 87 3.10 38.05 -26.44
CA PHE A 87 4.52 37.70 -26.35
C PHE A 87 5.02 37.54 -24.91
N ILE A 88 4.49 38.31 -23.95
CA ILE A 88 4.78 38.10 -22.52
C ILE A 88 4.27 36.73 -22.07
N MET A 89 3.01 36.40 -22.38
CA MET A 89 2.43 35.11 -22.03
C MET A 89 3.09 33.95 -22.75
N LEU A 90 3.52 34.14 -24.00
CA LEU A 90 4.29 33.15 -24.75
C LEU A 90 5.65 32.90 -24.10
N LEU A 91 6.36 33.94 -23.66
CA LEU A 91 7.63 33.80 -22.95
C LEU A 91 7.45 33.10 -21.60
N LEU A 92 6.40 33.45 -20.85
CA LEU A 92 6.07 32.77 -19.59
C LEU A 92 5.70 31.30 -19.82
N ALA A 93 4.90 31.00 -20.84
CA ALA A 93 4.54 29.63 -21.20
C ALA A 93 5.77 28.82 -21.65
N LEU A 94 6.67 29.41 -22.45
CA LEU A 94 7.92 28.77 -22.86
C LEU A 94 8.88 28.56 -21.69
N ALA A 95 8.98 29.52 -20.76
CA ALA A 95 9.77 29.39 -19.54
C ALA A 95 9.22 28.29 -18.63
N ALA A 96 7.90 28.25 -18.44
CA ALA A 96 7.23 27.20 -17.66
C ALA A 96 7.38 25.82 -18.32
N LEU A 97 7.19 25.71 -19.63
CA LEU A 97 7.40 24.46 -20.36
C LEU A 97 8.86 24.00 -20.30
N LYS A 98 9.82 24.92 -20.43
CA LYS A 98 11.24 24.60 -20.32
C LYS A 98 11.59 24.11 -18.91
N TYR A 99 11.13 24.80 -17.87
CA TYR A 99 11.52 24.53 -16.48
C TYR A 99 10.78 23.35 -15.86
N PHE A 100 9.49 23.19 -16.16
CA PHE A 100 8.65 22.17 -15.52
C PHE A 100 8.34 20.96 -16.42
N TYR A 101 8.55 21.04 -17.73
CA TYR A 101 7.96 20.06 -18.65
C TYR A 101 8.93 19.41 -19.65
N PHE A 102 9.93 20.11 -20.17
CA PHE A 102 10.79 19.56 -21.23
C PHE A 102 11.69 18.41 -20.76
N ASP A 103 12.19 18.46 -19.53
CA ASP A 103 12.94 17.35 -18.94
C ASP A 103 12.00 16.16 -18.65
N HIS A 104 10.77 16.44 -18.22
CA HIS A 104 9.72 15.43 -18.01
C HIS A 104 9.30 14.74 -19.32
N LEU A 105 9.16 15.50 -20.41
CA LEU A 105 8.77 15.00 -21.73
C LEU A 105 9.81 14.01 -22.30
N LYS A 106 11.10 14.22 -22.02
CA LYS A 106 12.16 13.28 -22.38
C LYS A 106 12.17 12.05 -21.46
N ALA A 107 12.04 12.27 -20.15
CA ALA A 107 12.04 11.20 -19.14
C ALA A 107 10.83 10.27 -19.22
N THR A 108 9.73 10.71 -19.83
CA THR A 108 8.48 9.96 -19.96
C THR A 108 8.21 9.44 -21.37
N PHE A 109 9.23 9.40 -22.24
CA PHE A 109 9.12 8.72 -23.53
C PHE A 109 8.59 7.28 -23.30
N PRO A 110 7.63 6.79 -24.10
CA PRO A 110 7.00 5.46 -23.94
C PRO A 110 7.95 4.27 -24.16
N GLN A 111 9.02 4.18 -23.37
CA GLN A 111 10.05 3.15 -23.38
C GLN A 111 10.09 2.31 -22.09
N LYS A 112 9.17 2.52 -21.15
CA LYS A 112 9.09 1.72 -19.91
C LYS A 112 8.67 0.28 -20.17
N THR A 113 9.62 -0.57 -20.51
CA THR A 113 9.73 -1.92 -19.94
C THR A 113 10.08 -1.75 -18.48
N GLU A 114 9.45 -2.53 -17.59
CA GLU A 114 9.56 -2.54 -16.12
C GLU A 114 10.42 -1.46 -15.42
N GLN A 115 9.73 -0.67 -14.59
CA GLN A 115 10.19 0.03 -13.38
C GLN A 115 11.56 0.74 -13.37
N VAL A 116 11.54 2.08 -13.30
CA VAL A 116 12.20 2.92 -12.26
C VAL A 116 11.43 4.26 -12.25
N VAL A 117 11.04 4.76 -11.09
CA VAL A 117 10.43 6.09 -10.90
C VAL A 117 11.41 6.93 -10.09
N ASP A 118 12.13 7.83 -10.78
CA ASP A 118 12.72 9.00 -10.15
C ASP A 118 11.81 10.20 -10.42
N THR A 119 11.48 10.95 -9.36
CA THR A 119 11.03 12.35 -9.45
C THR A 119 11.54 13.11 -8.19
N PRO A 120 11.62 14.45 -8.19
CA PRO A 120 12.88 15.15 -8.01
C PRO A 120 12.99 15.90 -6.67
N GLN A 121 14.23 16.29 -6.39
CA GLN A 121 14.72 17.06 -5.25
C GLN A 121 13.90 18.30 -4.87
N SER A 122 13.76 18.50 -3.55
CA SER A 122 13.66 19.80 -2.90
C SER A 122 14.69 19.85 -1.76
N GLU A 123 15.51 20.91 -1.71
CA GLU A 123 16.46 21.22 -0.63
C GLU A 123 15.78 22.01 0.52
N PRO A 124 16.48 22.32 1.63
CA PRO A 124 16.99 21.41 2.63
C PRO A 124 16.36 21.72 4.00
N ALA A 125 15.92 20.69 4.73
CA ALA A 125 15.60 20.83 6.15
C ALA A 125 16.54 19.92 6.94
N GLN A 126 17.44 20.56 7.69
CA GLN A 126 18.31 19.93 8.67
C GLN A 126 17.46 19.30 9.78
N SER A 127 17.50 17.97 9.91
CA SER A 127 17.87 17.25 11.14
C SER A 127 17.63 15.75 10.96
N SER A 128 18.73 15.00 10.96
CA SER A 128 18.88 13.60 11.37
C SER A 128 17.68 12.65 11.23
N GLU A 129 17.65 11.89 10.13
CA GLU A 129 17.51 10.43 10.10
C GLU A 129 17.79 9.99 8.66
N THR A 130 18.96 9.39 8.43
CA THR A 130 19.36 8.85 7.13
C THR A 130 18.46 7.66 6.79
N VAL A 131 17.52 7.85 5.86
CA VAL A 131 16.84 6.73 5.19
C VAL A 131 17.84 6.12 4.21
N PRO A 132 18.26 4.85 4.35
CA PRO A 132 19.17 4.21 3.40
C PRO A 132 18.49 4.03 2.02
N ASP A 133 19.28 4.14 0.96
CA ASP A 133 18.86 3.84 -0.41
C ASP A 133 18.74 2.32 -0.58
N PRO A 134 17.52 1.76 -0.79
CA PRO A 134 17.28 0.33 -0.81
C PRO A 134 17.73 -0.36 -2.11
N SER A 135 18.26 0.38 -3.10
CA SER A 135 18.63 -0.19 -4.40
C SER A 135 19.87 -1.08 -4.38
N GLY A 136 20.49 -1.27 -3.20
CA GLY A 136 21.66 -2.12 -2.99
C GLY A 136 21.64 -2.98 -1.73
N GLU A 137 20.51 -3.17 -1.04
CA GLU A 137 20.50 -3.97 0.19
C GLU A 137 20.07 -5.43 -0.08
N LEU A 138 20.81 -6.39 0.48
CA LEU A 138 20.48 -7.81 0.41
C LEU A 138 20.20 -8.38 1.81
N LEU A 139 19.24 -9.29 1.89
CA LEU A 139 19.06 -10.21 3.02
C LEU A 139 19.77 -11.52 2.68
N VAL A 140 20.81 -11.86 3.45
CA VAL A 140 21.66 -13.02 3.21
C VAL A 140 21.57 -13.97 4.39
N GLU A 141 21.10 -15.19 4.15
CA GLU A 141 21.06 -16.29 5.11
C GLU A 141 22.37 -17.07 5.02
N ILE A 142 23.06 -17.19 6.16
CA ILE A 142 24.24 -18.03 6.30
C ILE A 142 23.82 -19.43 6.72
N LYS A 143 24.50 -20.46 6.21
CA LYS A 143 24.23 -21.85 6.60
C LYS A 143 24.41 -22.05 8.10
N ASP A 144 23.56 -22.90 8.68
CA ASP A 144 23.64 -23.31 10.08
C ASP A 144 25.09 -23.60 10.51
N LEU A 145 25.43 -23.15 11.72
CA LEU A 145 26.74 -23.32 12.36
C LEU A 145 27.91 -22.54 11.74
N HIS A 146 27.69 -21.81 10.64
CA HIS A 146 28.69 -20.92 10.07
C HIS A 146 28.49 -19.47 10.52
N ARG A 147 29.56 -18.68 10.45
CA ARG A 147 29.54 -17.25 10.81
C ARG A 147 29.74 -16.39 9.58
N ILE A 148 29.07 -15.25 9.54
CA ILE A 148 29.27 -14.22 8.50
C ILE A 148 30.75 -13.81 8.33
N THR A 149 31.55 -13.91 9.40
CA THR A 149 33.00 -13.61 9.38
C THR A 149 33.80 -14.60 8.52
N GLU A 150 33.27 -15.78 8.21
CA GLU A 150 33.94 -16.77 7.36
C GLU A 150 33.91 -16.39 5.88
N ILE A 151 33.02 -15.45 5.47
CA ILE A 151 32.97 -14.91 4.11
C ILE A 151 33.55 -13.48 4.01
N GLN A 152 34.33 -13.06 5.01
CA GLN A 152 34.88 -11.69 5.08
C GLN A 152 35.71 -11.32 3.85
N ASP A 153 36.44 -12.27 3.26
CA ASP A 153 37.23 -12.03 2.05
C ASP A 153 36.35 -11.52 0.90
N VAL A 154 35.17 -12.10 0.70
CA VAL A 154 34.20 -11.68 -0.32
C VAL A 154 33.54 -10.35 0.06
N LEU A 155 33.23 -10.16 1.35
CA LEU A 155 32.71 -8.87 1.83
C LEU A 155 33.72 -7.74 1.54
N ASP A 156 35.00 -7.95 1.82
CA ASP A 156 36.05 -6.95 1.62
C ASP A 156 36.33 -6.70 0.13
N GLU A 157 36.36 -7.76 -0.70
CA GLU A 157 36.57 -7.66 -2.15
C GLU A 157 35.53 -6.75 -2.81
N TYR A 158 34.26 -6.91 -2.43
CA TYR A 158 33.16 -6.12 -3.00
C TYR A 158 32.82 -4.87 -2.18
N GLY A 159 33.43 -4.69 -1.00
CA GLY A 159 33.18 -3.57 -0.08
C GLY A 159 31.80 -3.61 0.58
N LEU A 160 31.30 -4.81 0.86
CA LEU A 160 30.00 -5.08 1.45
C LEU A 160 30.04 -4.87 2.97
N LEU A 161 28.97 -4.29 3.53
CA LEU A 161 28.83 -4.15 4.97
C LEU A 161 27.69 -5.04 5.46
N ALA A 162 28.02 -6.04 6.27
CA ALA A 162 27.05 -6.98 6.84
C ALA A 162 26.70 -6.61 8.30
N SER A 163 25.43 -6.71 8.65
CA SER A 163 24.91 -6.57 10.01
C SER A 163 23.76 -7.53 10.24
N PRO A 164 23.46 -7.97 11.48
CA PRO A 164 22.30 -8.84 11.73
C PRO A 164 21.01 -8.22 11.17
N ALA A 165 20.27 -8.98 10.36
CA ALA A 165 19.06 -8.48 9.70
C ALA A 165 17.89 -8.34 10.68
N PHE A 166 17.75 -9.32 11.58
CA PHE A 166 16.58 -9.48 12.43
C PHE A 166 16.92 -9.52 13.91
N SER A 167 15.98 -9.05 14.74
CA SER A 167 16.07 -9.09 16.18
C SER A 167 14.80 -9.70 16.76
N MET A 168 14.96 -10.75 17.55
CA MET A 168 13.86 -11.51 18.16
C MET A 168 14.28 -12.03 19.53
N LYS A 169 13.31 -12.20 20.44
CA LYS A 169 13.55 -12.68 21.80
C LYS A 169 13.87 -14.17 21.87
N ASP A 170 13.26 -14.94 20.99
CA ASP A 170 13.38 -16.40 20.96
C ASP A 170 13.98 -16.80 19.61
N THR A 171 15.18 -17.39 19.65
CA THR A 171 15.82 -17.93 18.45
C THR A 171 15.62 -19.44 18.34
N GLU A 172 14.98 -20.08 19.32
CA GLU A 172 14.68 -21.50 19.23
C GLU A 172 13.53 -21.74 18.24
N GLY A 173 13.78 -22.56 17.22
CA GLY A 173 12.76 -22.98 16.25
C GLY A 173 12.58 -22.05 15.04
N THR A 174 13.51 -21.12 14.83
CA THR A 174 13.66 -20.31 13.62
C THR A 174 15.15 -20.09 13.36
N ASP A 175 15.52 -19.82 12.12
CA ASP A 175 16.88 -19.54 11.64
C ASP A 175 16.98 -18.08 11.12
N LEU A 176 16.10 -17.22 11.63
CA LEU A 176 16.08 -15.79 11.26
C LEU A 176 17.26 -15.03 11.87
N ASP A 177 17.92 -15.55 12.89
CA ASP A 177 19.17 -15.04 13.45
C ASP A 177 20.39 -15.31 12.55
N ASP A 178 20.26 -16.22 11.58
CA ASP A 178 21.30 -16.49 10.57
C ASP A 178 21.20 -15.54 9.36
N TYR A 179 20.23 -14.61 9.35
CA TYR A 179 20.12 -13.58 8.32
C TYR A 179 20.92 -12.32 8.64
N PHE A 180 21.61 -11.82 7.63
CA PHE A 180 22.37 -10.58 7.66
C PHE A 180 21.84 -9.62 6.59
N LEU A 181 21.66 -8.35 6.98
CA LEU A 181 21.49 -7.25 6.06
C LEU A 181 22.87 -6.88 5.52
N VAL A 182 23.04 -7.02 4.21
CA VAL A 182 24.29 -6.75 3.50
C VAL A 182 24.10 -5.54 2.59
N ASN A 183 24.77 -4.44 2.93
CA ASN A 183 24.74 -3.21 2.15
C ASN A 183 25.74 -3.31 0.99
N VAL A 184 25.23 -3.22 -0.24
CA VAL A 184 26.03 -3.25 -1.47
C VAL A 184 26.36 -1.82 -1.90
N PRO A 185 27.65 -1.49 -2.17
CA PRO A 185 28.04 -0.16 -2.62
C PRO A 185 27.38 0.27 -3.95
N PRO A 186 27.15 1.58 -4.18
CA PRO A 186 26.46 2.07 -5.38
C PRO A 186 27.04 1.64 -6.74
N ARG A 187 28.35 1.37 -6.78
CA ARG A 187 29.01 0.84 -7.99
C ARG A 187 28.50 -0.54 -8.42
N PHE A 188 27.86 -1.29 -7.52
CA PHE A 188 27.36 -2.64 -7.73
C PHE A 188 25.82 -2.74 -7.66
N GLU A 189 25.08 -1.66 -7.34
CA GLU A 189 23.60 -1.64 -7.29
C GLU A 189 22.95 -2.13 -8.60
N LYS A 190 23.53 -1.79 -9.77
CA LYS A 190 23.02 -2.26 -11.08
C LYS A 190 23.52 -3.65 -11.47
N HIS A 191 24.32 -4.27 -10.62
CA HIS A 191 25.01 -5.53 -10.85
C HIS A 191 24.91 -6.46 -9.63
N LEU A 192 23.79 -6.41 -8.90
CA LEU A 192 23.55 -7.24 -7.71
C LEU A 192 23.74 -8.73 -7.97
N GLU A 193 23.41 -9.20 -9.17
CA GLU A 193 23.61 -10.60 -9.56
C GLU A 193 25.08 -11.04 -9.50
N VAL A 194 26.04 -10.15 -9.76
CA VAL A 194 27.46 -10.46 -9.63
C VAL A 194 27.84 -10.65 -8.16
N VAL A 195 27.29 -9.80 -7.28
CA VAL A 195 27.51 -9.89 -5.84
C VAL A 195 26.86 -11.15 -5.27
N LYS A 196 25.61 -11.45 -5.65
CA LYS A 196 24.91 -12.69 -5.26
C LYS A 196 25.69 -13.93 -5.71
N GLN A 197 26.18 -13.97 -6.95
CA GLN A 197 27.01 -15.09 -7.44
C GLN A 197 28.32 -15.24 -6.65
N ALA A 198 28.97 -14.14 -6.26
CA ALA A 198 30.19 -14.19 -5.44
C ALA A 198 29.90 -14.72 -4.03
N LEU A 199 28.80 -14.27 -3.42
CA LEU A 199 28.30 -14.76 -2.14
C LEU A 199 27.96 -16.26 -2.21
N ASP A 200 27.23 -16.70 -3.24
CA ASP A 200 26.87 -18.11 -3.44
C ASP A 200 28.10 -19.00 -3.67
N ALA A 201 29.12 -18.48 -4.38
CA ALA A 201 30.36 -19.21 -4.67
C ALA A 201 31.19 -19.54 -3.41
N THR A 202 30.94 -18.87 -2.28
CA THR A 202 31.56 -19.22 -0.99
C THR A 202 31.15 -20.62 -0.52
N GLY A 203 29.98 -21.10 -0.96
CA GLY A 203 29.37 -22.32 -0.46
C GLY A 203 28.85 -22.23 0.98
N LEU A 204 28.96 -21.07 1.64
CA LEU A 204 28.53 -20.81 3.02
C LEU A 204 27.22 -20.02 3.11
N VAL A 205 26.82 -19.38 2.01
CA VAL A 205 25.52 -18.73 1.87
C VAL A 205 24.46 -19.77 1.52
N GLU A 206 23.39 -19.82 2.30
CA GLU A 206 22.25 -20.70 2.09
C GLU A 206 21.21 -20.04 1.17
N TRP A 207 21.00 -18.74 1.35
CA TRP A 207 20.03 -17.96 0.59
C TRP A 207 20.44 -16.49 0.50
N SER A 208 20.11 -15.83 -0.60
CA SER A 208 20.17 -14.38 -0.70
C SER A 208 18.98 -13.81 -1.47
N GLU A 209 18.40 -12.73 -0.93
CA GLU A 209 17.30 -12.00 -1.55
C GLU A 209 17.48 -10.48 -1.40
N GLU A 210 16.79 -9.69 -2.22
CA GLU A 210 16.84 -8.22 -2.15
C GLU A 210 15.98 -7.72 -0.98
N ASN A 211 16.46 -6.72 -0.24
CA ASN A 211 15.66 -6.04 0.79
C ASN A 211 14.67 -5.07 0.12
N GLU A 212 13.57 -5.60 -0.39
CA GLU A 212 12.67 -4.82 -1.24
C GLU A 212 11.99 -3.66 -0.51
N GLN A 213 11.77 -2.57 -1.24
CA GLN A 213 10.94 -1.47 -0.77
C GLN A 213 9.46 -1.79 -0.99
N ILE A 214 8.71 -1.75 0.10
CA ILE A 214 7.27 -1.90 0.14
C ILE A 214 6.62 -0.54 0.35
N THR A 215 5.52 -0.30 -0.34
CA THR A 215 4.85 1.00 -0.34
C THR A 215 3.36 0.81 -0.07
N ILE A 216 2.75 1.81 0.55
CA ILE A 216 1.28 1.87 0.62
C ILE A 216 0.79 2.17 -0.78
N ALA A 217 -0.13 1.34 -1.27
CA ALA A 217 -0.76 1.62 -2.55
C ALA A 217 -1.51 2.98 -2.49
N PRO A 218 -1.62 3.70 -3.62
CA PRO A 218 -2.23 5.02 -3.65
C PRO A 218 -3.61 5.03 -2.98
N ILE A 219 -3.76 5.89 -1.97
CA ILE A 219 -5.01 6.05 -1.25
C ILE A 219 -5.94 6.93 -2.07
N GLU A 220 -7.04 6.37 -2.57
CA GLU A 220 -8.08 7.18 -3.21
C GLU A 220 -9.01 7.77 -2.16
N THR A 221 -8.98 9.10 -2.03
CA THR A 221 -9.97 9.85 -1.24
C THR A 221 -11.20 10.12 -2.10
N THR A 222 -12.37 9.66 -1.65
CA THR A 222 -13.63 9.95 -2.34
C THR A 222 -14.50 10.89 -1.50
N PRO A 223 -15.01 12.00 -2.06
CA PRO A 223 -16.01 12.83 -1.39
C PRO A 223 -17.26 12.01 -1.06
N GLN A 224 -17.81 12.21 0.14
CA GLN A 224 -19.01 11.48 0.56
C GLN A 224 -20.21 11.81 -0.35
N ARG A 225 -20.99 10.78 -0.69
CA ARG A 225 -22.43 10.94 -0.98
C ARG A 225 -23.17 10.32 0.20
N PRO A 226 -24.24 10.96 0.70
CA PRO A 226 -24.96 10.46 1.86
C PRO A 226 -25.52 9.07 1.55
N LEU A 227 -25.14 8.11 2.38
CA LEU A 227 -25.73 6.77 2.43
C LEU A 227 -27.07 6.85 3.19
N PRO A 228 -27.98 5.87 3.05
CA PRO A 228 -29.24 5.86 3.77
C PRO A 228 -29.02 5.87 5.30
N ARG A 229 -29.84 6.64 6.02
CA ARG A 229 -29.73 6.83 7.48
C ARG A 229 -29.85 5.49 8.24
N LEU A 230 -28.78 5.07 8.91
CA LEU A 230 -28.65 3.79 9.62
C LEU A 230 -28.59 3.89 11.16
N ASN A 231 -28.83 5.07 11.74
CA ASN A 231 -28.41 5.36 13.11
C ASN A 231 -29.19 4.62 14.24
N LYS A 232 -30.43 4.15 14.02
CA LYS A 232 -31.20 3.44 15.08
C LYS A 232 -30.94 1.93 15.16
N LYS A 233 -30.23 1.33 14.20
CA LYS A 233 -30.17 -0.13 14.06
C LYS A 233 -29.20 -0.80 15.05
N TYR A 234 -28.16 -0.10 15.47
CA TYR A 234 -27.02 -0.71 16.18
C TYR A 234 -27.07 -0.56 17.71
N GLY A 235 -27.95 0.30 18.24
CA GLY A 235 -28.01 0.55 19.69
C GLY A 235 -26.78 1.26 20.26
N LEU A 236 -25.97 1.87 19.39
CA LEU A 236 -24.79 2.67 19.71
C LEU A 236 -25.11 4.17 19.56
N ASN A 237 -24.33 5.03 20.20
CA ASN A 237 -24.52 6.49 20.22
C ASN A 237 -23.51 7.26 19.34
N ASP A 238 -22.65 6.56 18.60
CA ASP A 238 -21.58 7.17 17.81
C ASP A 238 -22.13 7.87 16.55
N PRO A 239 -21.87 9.17 16.35
CA PRO A 239 -22.47 9.96 15.27
C PRO A 239 -22.08 9.49 13.85
N GLY A 240 -20.90 8.88 13.69
CA GLY A 240 -20.34 8.44 12.42
C GLY A 240 -20.91 7.11 11.88
N LEU A 241 -21.76 6.41 12.64
CA LEU A 241 -22.37 5.13 12.24
C LEU A 241 -23.10 5.18 10.89
N GLU A 242 -23.67 6.34 10.53
CA GLU A 242 -24.35 6.52 9.25
C GLU A 242 -23.42 6.43 8.02
N ASN A 243 -22.11 6.58 8.23
CA ASN A 243 -21.10 6.48 7.19
C ASN A 243 -20.51 5.06 7.07
N LEU A 244 -20.83 4.15 8.00
CA LEU A 244 -20.28 2.79 8.04
C LEU A 244 -21.15 1.79 7.28
N TRP A 245 -21.29 1.96 5.96
CA TRP A 245 -22.11 1.03 5.14
C TRP A 245 -21.68 -0.44 5.27
N GLY A 246 -20.39 -0.69 5.54
CA GLY A 246 -19.85 -2.03 5.75
C GLY A 246 -20.54 -2.78 6.89
N PHE A 247 -21.03 -2.06 7.92
CA PHE A 247 -21.76 -2.68 9.03
C PHE A 247 -23.06 -3.33 8.58
N GLU A 248 -23.73 -2.75 7.58
CA GLU A 248 -24.94 -3.32 7.00
C GLU A 248 -24.60 -4.58 6.19
N ALA A 249 -23.59 -4.48 5.33
CA ALA A 249 -23.16 -5.59 4.47
C ALA A 249 -22.67 -6.82 5.27
N MET A 250 -22.10 -6.58 6.46
CA MET A 250 -21.58 -7.60 7.37
C MET A 250 -22.54 -7.96 8.52
N ASN A 251 -23.76 -7.42 8.52
CA ASN A 251 -24.78 -7.66 9.55
C ASN A 251 -24.27 -7.46 11.01
N VAL A 252 -23.60 -6.34 11.26
CA VAL A 252 -23.02 -6.02 12.58
C VAL A 252 -24.08 -5.86 13.67
N ALA A 253 -25.32 -5.48 13.32
CA ALA A 253 -26.41 -5.45 14.29
C ALA A 253 -26.66 -6.83 14.94
N GLY A 254 -26.57 -7.92 14.15
CA GLY A 254 -26.66 -9.27 14.69
C GLY A 254 -25.49 -9.63 15.59
N LEU A 255 -24.27 -9.15 15.27
CA LEU A 255 -23.09 -9.34 16.11
C LEU A 255 -23.31 -8.74 17.49
N TYR A 256 -23.79 -7.50 17.51
CA TYR A 256 -24.05 -6.75 18.73
C TYR A 256 -25.08 -7.41 19.65
N GLU A 257 -26.13 -8.01 19.10
CA GLU A 257 -27.08 -8.79 19.92
C GLU A 257 -26.42 -10.03 20.57
N ILE A 258 -25.47 -10.67 19.89
CA ILE A 258 -24.71 -11.80 20.44
C ILE A 258 -23.78 -11.32 21.55
N LEU A 259 -23.06 -10.22 21.32
CA LEU A 259 -22.04 -9.73 22.25
C LEU A 259 -22.60 -9.23 23.58
N LYS A 260 -23.86 -8.78 23.65
CA LYS A 260 -24.52 -8.39 24.92
C LYS A 260 -24.42 -9.47 26.02
N ASN A 261 -24.38 -10.74 25.63
CA ASN A 261 -24.29 -11.87 26.57
C ASN A 261 -22.93 -12.58 26.51
N ALA A 262 -22.02 -12.15 25.64
CA ALA A 262 -20.69 -12.71 25.54
C ALA A 262 -19.77 -12.04 26.57
N LYS A 263 -18.81 -12.80 27.11
CA LYS A 263 -17.77 -12.27 27.99
C LYS A 263 -16.40 -12.65 27.42
N PRO A 264 -15.50 -11.69 27.18
CA PRO A 264 -14.15 -11.99 26.73
C PRO A 264 -13.40 -12.77 27.82
N LYS A 265 -12.54 -13.70 27.41
CA LYS A 265 -11.58 -14.38 28.31
C LYS A 265 -10.34 -13.52 28.54
N LYS A 266 -10.05 -12.61 27.62
CA LYS A 266 -9.00 -11.59 27.70
C LYS A 266 -9.31 -10.45 26.73
N GLU A 267 -8.66 -9.32 26.92
CA GLU A 267 -8.54 -8.28 25.89
C GLU A 267 -7.51 -8.72 24.85
N ALA A 268 -7.92 -8.84 23.59
CA ALA A 268 -7.03 -9.24 22.50
C ALA A 268 -6.26 -8.05 21.95
N LEU A 269 -4.93 -8.18 21.82
CA LEU A 269 -4.08 -7.10 21.32
C LEU A 269 -3.94 -7.17 19.79
N ILE A 270 -4.37 -6.13 19.08
CA ILE A 270 -4.24 -5.99 17.63
C ILE A 270 -3.07 -5.05 17.33
N ALA A 271 -2.01 -5.55 16.71
CA ALA A 271 -0.88 -4.74 16.27
C ALA A 271 -1.10 -4.24 14.83
N ILE A 272 -1.11 -2.92 14.65
CA ILE A 272 -1.16 -2.26 13.34
C ILE A 272 0.27 -2.00 12.88
N LEU A 273 0.73 -2.77 11.88
CA LEU A 273 2.06 -2.60 11.28
C LEU A 273 1.92 -1.69 10.06
N ASP A 274 2.17 -0.40 10.26
CA ASP A 274 1.80 0.63 9.29
C ASP A 274 2.64 1.93 9.46
N THR A 275 2.09 3.11 9.16
CA THR A 275 2.73 4.43 9.28
C THR A 275 2.78 5.00 10.70
N GLY A 276 2.39 4.21 11.70
CA GLY A 276 2.14 4.69 13.05
C GLY A 276 0.63 4.82 13.33
N VAL A 277 0.27 5.16 14.56
CA VAL A 277 -1.12 5.46 14.95
C VAL A 277 -1.10 6.68 15.86
N ASP A 278 -1.99 7.65 15.63
CA ASP A 278 -2.21 8.74 16.59
C ASP A 278 -2.84 8.20 17.88
N ALA A 279 -1.99 7.91 18.87
CA ALA A 279 -2.40 7.35 20.16
C ALA A 279 -3.32 8.27 20.97
N ASN A 280 -3.33 9.58 20.68
CA ASN A 280 -4.14 10.57 21.39
C ASN A 280 -5.48 10.86 20.70
N HIS A 281 -5.75 10.21 19.57
CA HIS A 281 -7.01 10.37 18.85
C HIS A 281 -8.19 10.09 19.78
N GLU A 282 -9.17 11.00 19.80
CA GLU A 282 -10.29 10.98 20.76
C GLU A 282 -11.08 9.66 20.75
N ASP A 283 -11.15 9.03 19.58
CA ASP A 283 -11.90 7.81 19.31
C ASP A 283 -11.04 6.52 19.34
N LEU A 284 -9.77 6.62 19.73
CA LEU A 284 -8.84 5.48 19.83
C LEU A 284 -8.19 5.35 21.20
N LYS A 285 -7.89 6.48 21.87
CA LYS A 285 -7.04 6.53 23.07
C LYS A 285 -7.46 5.55 24.19
N ASP A 286 -8.75 5.28 24.35
CA ASP A 286 -9.25 4.39 25.41
C ASP A 286 -9.13 2.90 25.05
N ASN A 287 -8.86 2.57 23.78
CA ASN A 287 -8.53 1.24 23.28
C ASN A 287 -7.05 1.12 22.87
N PHE A 288 -6.27 2.19 22.93
CA PHE A 288 -4.89 2.21 22.46
C PHE A 288 -3.91 1.83 23.56
N THR A 289 -3.05 0.84 23.29
CA THR A 289 -1.91 0.50 24.13
C THR A 289 -0.61 0.88 23.45
N SER A 290 0.11 1.83 24.05
CA SER A 290 1.46 2.18 23.62
C SER A 290 2.44 1.05 23.91
N THR A 291 3.14 0.58 22.89
CA THR A 291 4.24 -0.38 23.03
C THR A 291 5.61 0.29 22.97
N GLN A 292 5.73 1.36 22.17
CA GLN A 292 6.83 2.32 22.16
C GLN A 292 6.32 3.68 21.69
N SER A 293 6.71 4.75 22.39
CA SER A 293 6.26 6.12 22.07
C SER A 293 6.59 6.58 20.65
N LYS A 294 7.63 6.02 20.02
CA LYS A 294 8.00 6.33 18.63
C LYS A 294 6.98 5.84 17.59
N TYR A 295 6.09 4.92 17.97
CA TYR A 295 5.04 4.37 17.11
C TYR A 295 3.69 5.08 17.27
N ASP A 296 3.56 5.91 18.31
CA ASP A 296 2.32 6.55 18.77
C ASP A 296 1.97 7.86 18.04
N THR A 297 2.69 8.14 16.95
CA THR A 297 2.46 9.29 16.08
C THR A 297 2.37 8.82 14.63
N ASP A 298 1.45 9.41 13.88
CA ASP A 298 1.22 9.10 12.48
C ASP A 298 1.05 10.39 11.67
N LYS A 299 2.04 10.72 10.84
CA LYS A 299 1.96 11.90 9.97
C LYS A 299 1.31 11.61 8.63
N ALA A 300 1.26 10.34 8.22
CA ALA A 300 0.66 9.93 6.95
C ALA A 300 -0.85 9.70 7.09
N GLY A 301 -1.28 9.23 8.26
CA GLY A 301 -2.68 9.01 8.64
C GLY A 301 -3.26 7.67 8.23
N HIS A 302 -2.51 6.85 7.48
CA HIS A 302 -2.97 5.55 7.00
C HIS A 302 -3.12 4.53 8.14
N GLY A 303 -2.12 4.43 9.01
CA GLY A 303 -2.17 3.53 10.16
C GLY A 303 -3.23 3.92 11.18
N THR A 304 -3.41 5.22 11.44
CA THR A 304 -4.51 5.74 12.29
C THR A 304 -5.88 5.37 11.72
N HIS A 305 -6.05 5.43 10.40
CA HIS A 305 -7.30 5.00 9.74
C HIS A 305 -7.54 3.50 9.90
N CYS A 306 -6.49 2.69 9.73
CA CYS A 306 -6.59 1.25 9.95
C CYS A 306 -6.92 0.89 11.41
N ALA A 307 -6.34 1.60 12.38
CA ALA A 307 -6.61 1.41 13.80
C ALA A 307 -8.08 1.68 14.15
N GLY A 308 -8.69 2.74 13.60
CA GLY A 308 -10.11 3.05 13.80
C GLY A 308 -11.04 1.95 13.31
N ILE A 309 -10.78 1.41 12.11
CA ILE A 309 -11.58 0.32 11.56
C ILE A 309 -11.50 -0.93 12.46
N ALA A 310 -10.31 -1.24 12.97
CA ALA A 310 -10.07 -2.42 13.79
C ALA A 310 -10.66 -2.30 15.21
N ALA A 311 -10.51 -1.13 15.84
CA ALA A 311 -10.69 -0.99 17.30
C ALA A 311 -11.06 0.43 17.78
N ALA A 312 -11.72 1.26 16.96
CA ALA A 312 -12.36 2.48 17.47
C ALA A 312 -13.22 2.21 18.71
N VAL A 313 -13.22 3.18 19.62
CA VAL A 313 -13.96 3.14 20.88
C VAL A 313 -15.44 3.33 20.58
N SER A 314 -16.21 2.25 20.64
CA SER A 314 -17.65 2.33 20.38
C SER A 314 -18.42 2.87 21.60
N ASN A 315 -19.60 3.43 21.35
CA ASN A 315 -20.55 3.91 22.35
C ASN A 315 -20.05 5.11 23.20
N ASN A 316 -19.16 5.94 22.66
CA ASN A 316 -18.56 7.08 23.38
C ASN A 316 -19.18 8.45 23.01
N ASN A 317 -20.20 8.48 22.15
CA ASN A 317 -20.85 9.67 21.55
C ASN A 317 -19.97 10.47 20.57
N ILE A 318 -18.88 9.90 20.09
CA ILE A 318 -17.89 10.55 19.23
C ILE A 318 -17.63 9.64 18.03
N GLY A 319 -17.15 10.21 16.93
CA GLY A 319 -16.53 9.43 15.86
C GLY A 319 -17.33 8.25 15.31
N ILE A 320 -16.65 7.11 15.20
CA ILE A 320 -17.13 5.87 14.58
C ILE A 320 -17.23 4.75 15.62
N ALA A 321 -17.51 3.53 15.17
CA ALA A 321 -17.52 2.34 16.02
C ALA A 321 -16.70 1.23 15.35
N SER A 322 -16.18 0.31 16.16
CA SER A 322 -15.56 -0.94 15.71
C SER A 322 -16.50 -2.12 15.97
N PHE A 323 -16.09 -3.35 15.64
CA PHE A 323 -16.89 -4.54 15.97
C PHE A 323 -17.02 -4.81 17.48
N SER A 324 -16.18 -4.18 18.30
CA SER A 324 -16.28 -4.26 19.75
C SER A 324 -17.23 -3.18 20.27
N GLN A 325 -18.30 -3.59 20.97
CA GLN A 325 -19.26 -2.63 21.56
C GLN A 325 -18.73 -1.92 22.80
N THR A 326 -17.72 -2.51 23.43
CA THR A 326 -17.11 -2.11 24.69
C THR A 326 -15.60 -2.33 24.61
N ASN A 327 -14.83 -1.72 25.50
CA ASN A 327 -13.37 -1.70 25.42
C ASN A 327 -12.70 -2.99 25.98
N ASP A 328 -13.49 -3.96 26.45
CA ASP A 328 -13.02 -5.17 27.14
C ASP A 328 -12.72 -6.35 26.22
N PHE A 329 -13.01 -6.26 24.90
CA PHE A 329 -12.68 -7.33 23.97
C PHE A 329 -11.36 -7.11 23.23
N VAL A 330 -11.06 -5.90 22.78
CA VAL A 330 -9.91 -5.63 21.92
C VAL A 330 -9.18 -4.37 22.35
N GLN A 331 -7.86 -4.41 22.23
CA GLN A 331 -7.00 -3.25 22.30
C GLN A 331 -6.20 -3.17 21.00
N VAL A 332 -5.75 -1.97 20.65
CA VAL A 332 -4.93 -1.73 19.45
C VAL A 332 -3.59 -1.12 19.84
N THR A 333 -2.53 -1.55 19.17
CA THR A 333 -1.19 -0.96 19.29
C THR A 333 -0.61 -0.67 17.91
N SER A 334 0.47 0.10 17.89
CA SER A 334 1.16 0.53 16.70
C SER A 334 2.57 -0.04 16.66
N ILE A 335 2.99 -0.54 15.51
CA ILE A 335 4.40 -0.80 15.19
C ILE A 335 4.68 -0.14 13.84
N LYS A 336 5.42 0.97 13.85
CA LYS A 336 5.68 1.74 12.65
C LYS A 336 6.74 1.05 11.81
N VAL A 337 6.31 0.42 10.71
CA VAL A 337 7.18 -0.22 9.71
C VAL A 337 7.22 0.56 8.39
N LEU A 338 6.41 1.61 8.28
CA LEU A 338 6.36 2.51 7.13
C LEU A 338 6.70 3.94 7.57
N SER A 339 7.57 4.60 6.80
CA SER A 339 7.92 6.00 6.94
C SER A 339 6.71 6.92 6.75
N ASP A 340 6.87 8.21 7.05
CA ASP A 340 5.82 9.22 6.83
C ASP A 340 5.46 9.39 5.34
N GLY A 341 6.31 8.93 4.42
CA GLY A 341 6.01 8.85 2.99
C GLY A 341 5.20 7.61 2.59
N GLY A 342 4.94 6.67 3.51
CA GLY A 342 4.25 5.41 3.22
C GLY A 342 5.15 4.33 2.59
N PHE A 343 6.46 4.39 2.84
CA PHE A 343 7.44 3.41 2.34
C PHE A 343 8.16 2.73 3.51
N GLY A 344 8.42 1.43 3.40
CA GLY A 344 9.27 0.66 4.32
C GLY A 344 10.01 -0.43 3.56
N THR A 345 10.97 -1.11 4.19
CA THR A 345 11.68 -2.23 3.57
C THR A 345 11.13 -3.57 4.04
N GLN A 346 11.40 -4.63 3.29
CA GLN A 346 11.10 -6.00 3.69
C GLN A 346 11.66 -6.30 5.08
N GLN A 347 12.90 -5.91 5.35
CA GLN A 347 13.54 -6.08 6.64
C GLN A 347 12.77 -5.37 7.77
N MET A 348 12.34 -4.12 7.57
CA MET A 348 11.58 -3.36 8.56
C MET A 348 10.24 -4.04 8.88
N ILE A 349 9.55 -4.54 7.85
CA ILE A 349 8.25 -5.21 8.02
C ILE A 349 8.43 -6.53 8.76
N ILE A 350 9.43 -7.33 8.40
CA ILE A 350 9.74 -8.60 9.08
C ILE A 350 10.10 -8.34 10.56
N ASN A 351 10.99 -7.39 10.84
CA ASN A 351 11.29 -7.00 12.23
C ASN A 351 10.05 -6.53 12.99
N GLY A 352 9.13 -5.81 12.33
CA GLY A 352 7.86 -5.45 12.93
C GLY A 352 6.98 -6.65 13.27
N ILE A 353 6.93 -7.68 12.41
CA ILE A 353 6.19 -8.93 12.67
C ILE A 353 6.77 -9.64 13.89
N LEU A 354 8.11 -9.77 13.94
CA LEU A 354 8.81 -10.40 15.07
C LEU A 354 8.57 -9.62 16.37
N GLU A 355 8.70 -8.29 16.33
CA GLU A 355 8.45 -7.42 17.47
C GLU A 355 6.99 -7.55 17.97
N ALA A 356 6.01 -7.58 17.06
CA ALA A 356 4.60 -7.73 17.42
C ALA A 356 4.35 -9.06 18.14
N ALA A 357 4.88 -10.16 17.59
CA ALA A 357 4.77 -11.49 18.18
C ALA A 357 5.44 -11.55 19.56
N ASP A 358 6.61 -10.95 19.71
CA ASP A 358 7.36 -10.89 20.98
C ASP A 358 6.74 -10.01 22.05
N ARG A 359 5.83 -9.13 21.65
CA ARG A 359 4.98 -8.32 22.52
C ARG A 359 3.65 -8.98 22.82
N GLY A 360 3.39 -10.18 22.29
CA GLY A 360 2.17 -10.93 22.54
C GLY A 360 0.96 -10.40 21.78
N ALA A 361 1.16 -9.80 20.60
CA ALA A 361 0.05 -9.46 19.72
C ALA A 361 -0.77 -10.71 19.38
N ASP A 362 -2.09 -10.62 19.51
CA ASP A 362 -3.03 -11.68 19.12
C ASP A 362 -3.32 -11.65 17.63
N VAL A 363 -3.31 -10.45 17.05
CA VAL A 363 -3.53 -10.20 15.62
C VAL A 363 -2.49 -9.21 15.14
N ILE A 364 -1.88 -9.51 13.99
CA ILE A 364 -0.95 -8.61 13.31
C ILE A 364 -1.62 -8.19 12.00
N SER A 365 -1.96 -6.92 11.89
CA SER A 365 -2.65 -6.34 10.74
C SER A 365 -1.65 -5.63 9.83
N LEU A 366 -1.53 -6.09 8.59
CA LEU A 366 -0.58 -5.61 7.59
C LEU A 366 -1.35 -5.06 6.38
N SER A 367 -1.67 -3.76 6.44
CA SER A 367 -2.36 -3.04 5.36
C SER A 367 -1.39 -2.53 4.28
N LEU A 368 -0.44 -3.39 3.91
CA LEU A 368 0.72 -3.10 3.07
C LEU A 368 1.07 -4.31 2.19
N GLY A 369 1.88 -4.09 1.17
CA GLY A 369 2.41 -5.16 0.33
C GLY A 369 2.98 -4.62 -0.98
N GLY A 370 3.87 -5.40 -1.59
CA GLY A 370 4.56 -5.04 -2.83
C GLY A 370 4.57 -6.21 -3.82
N PRO A 371 4.84 -5.94 -5.10
CA PRO A 371 5.10 -6.99 -6.08
C PRO A 371 6.21 -7.93 -5.58
N SER A 372 5.98 -9.23 -5.70
CA SER A 372 6.91 -10.28 -5.30
C SER A 372 7.50 -10.92 -6.55
N SER A 373 8.80 -11.23 -6.56
CA SER A 373 9.25 -12.37 -7.35
C SER A 373 9.18 -13.60 -6.45
N GLY A 374 8.67 -14.73 -6.95
CA GLY A 374 8.40 -15.92 -6.15
C GLY A 374 9.59 -16.53 -5.39
N LEU A 375 10.81 -16.01 -5.58
CA LEU A 375 12.00 -16.35 -4.80
C LEU A 375 12.04 -15.59 -3.44
N ARG A 376 11.32 -14.47 -3.30
CA ARG A 376 11.51 -13.44 -2.25
C ARG A 376 10.61 -13.61 -1.02
N GLN A 377 10.27 -14.84 -0.66
CA GLN A 377 9.32 -15.14 0.42
C GLN A 377 9.96 -15.83 1.62
N ARG A 378 11.22 -16.28 1.54
CA ARG A 378 11.79 -17.19 2.54
C ARG A 378 11.86 -16.54 3.93
N ALA A 379 12.36 -15.30 4.02
CA ALA A 379 12.40 -14.59 5.30
C ALA A 379 11.00 -14.25 5.83
N TYR A 380 10.05 -13.90 4.95
CA TYR A 380 8.67 -13.68 5.34
C TYR A 380 7.98 -14.96 5.84
N GLU A 381 8.16 -16.10 5.17
CA GLU A 381 7.61 -17.39 5.57
C GLU A 381 8.04 -17.76 6.99
N LYS A 382 9.34 -17.61 7.28
CA LYS A 382 9.91 -17.86 8.61
C LYS A 382 9.33 -16.91 9.66
N ALA A 383 9.21 -15.62 9.34
CA ALA A 383 8.64 -14.62 10.27
C ALA A 383 7.14 -14.85 10.54
N VAL A 384 6.39 -15.22 9.51
CA VAL A 384 4.97 -15.59 9.62
C VAL A 384 4.81 -16.87 10.45
N GLN A 385 5.69 -17.86 10.25
CA GLN A 385 5.69 -19.08 11.05
C GLN A 385 6.02 -18.78 12.52
N TYR A 386 7.03 -17.96 12.78
CA TYR A 386 7.40 -17.52 14.12
C TYR A 386 6.21 -16.88 14.85
N ALA A 387 5.56 -15.90 14.22
CA ALA A 387 4.42 -15.21 14.79
C ALA A 387 3.21 -16.15 15.01
N ASN A 388 2.91 -17.03 14.05
CA ASN A 388 1.86 -18.04 14.19
C ASN A 388 2.15 -19.03 15.34
N ASN A 389 3.41 -19.45 15.53
CA ASN A 389 3.82 -20.34 16.62
C ASN A 389 3.66 -19.66 18.00
N LYS A 390 3.82 -18.33 18.07
CA LYS A 390 3.50 -17.53 19.26
C LYS A 390 2.00 -17.27 19.45
N GLY A 391 1.17 -17.77 18.53
CA GLY A 391 -0.29 -17.68 18.59
C GLY A 391 -0.87 -16.42 17.97
N ALA A 392 -0.07 -15.57 17.32
CA ALA A 392 -0.53 -14.40 16.61
C ALA A 392 -1.14 -14.79 15.25
N ILE A 393 -2.25 -14.16 14.87
CA ILE A 393 -2.88 -14.36 13.56
C ILE A 393 -2.57 -13.18 12.65
N LEU A 394 -1.93 -13.43 11.51
CA LEU A 394 -1.60 -12.38 10.55
C LEU A 394 -2.70 -12.18 9.52
N VAL A 395 -3.09 -10.92 9.31
CA VAL A 395 -4.11 -10.50 8.36
C VAL A 395 -3.49 -9.47 7.41
N VAL A 396 -3.52 -9.75 6.11
CA VAL A 396 -2.73 -9.04 5.09
C VAL A 396 -3.60 -8.54 3.95
N ALA A 397 -3.36 -7.31 3.48
CA ALA A 397 -4.03 -6.76 2.31
C ALA A 397 -3.65 -7.50 1.01
N ALA A 398 -4.63 -7.80 0.15
CA ALA A 398 -4.37 -8.45 -1.14
C ALA A 398 -3.57 -7.58 -2.13
N GLY A 399 -3.61 -6.25 -1.97
CA GLY A 399 -3.01 -5.26 -2.88
C GLY A 399 -4.02 -4.61 -3.83
N ASN A 400 -3.64 -3.46 -4.40
CA ASN A 400 -4.55 -2.57 -5.13
C ASN A 400 -4.15 -2.36 -6.61
N SER A 401 -3.73 -3.44 -7.30
CA SER A 401 -3.23 -3.36 -8.68
C SER A 401 -4.10 -4.09 -9.71
N ASN A 402 -5.26 -4.62 -9.31
CA ASN A 402 -6.11 -5.49 -10.14
C ASN A 402 -5.31 -6.64 -10.78
N ARG A 403 -4.40 -7.23 -10.00
CA ARG A 403 -3.52 -8.35 -10.37
C ARG A 403 -3.75 -9.54 -9.45
N ASN A 404 -3.06 -10.64 -9.72
CA ASN A 404 -3.11 -11.80 -8.86
C ASN A 404 -2.42 -11.49 -7.53
N ALA A 405 -3.11 -11.64 -6.40
CA ALA A 405 -2.52 -11.45 -5.08
C ALA A 405 -1.36 -12.42 -4.81
N ASN A 406 -1.29 -13.55 -5.53
CA ASN A 406 -0.16 -14.48 -5.46
C ASN A 406 1.16 -13.86 -5.95
N GLU A 407 1.10 -12.74 -6.67
CA GLU A 407 2.26 -11.97 -7.13
C GLU A 407 2.63 -10.84 -6.15
N PHE A 408 2.07 -10.82 -4.94
CA PHE A 408 2.29 -9.77 -3.94
C PHE A 408 2.63 -10.36 -2.57
N THR A 409 3.64 -9.80 -1.91
CA THR A 409 4.11 -10.24 -0.59
C THR A 409 3.87 -9.12 0.43
N PRO A 410 3.41 -9.43 1.67
CA PRO A 410 3.23 -10.77 2.24
C PRO A 410 1.90 -11.47 1.92
N ALA A 411 1.08 -10.94 1.00
CA ALA A 411 -0.25 -11.48 0.70
C ALA A 411 -0.26 -12.94 0.21
N ASN A 412 0.85 -13.41 -0.38
CA ASN A 412 1.04 -14.76 -0.88
C ASN A 412 1.71 -15.73 0.10
N VAL A 413 2.16 -15.24 1.26
CA VAL A 413 2.93 -16.02 2.23
C VAL A 413 2.04 -17.06 2.92
N PRO A 414 2.40 -18.35 2.92
CA PRO A 414 1.66 -19.36 3.67
C PRO A 414 1.51 -19.01 5.15
N GLY A 415 0.30 -19.17 5.69
CA GLY A 415 0.04 -18.92 7.11
C GLY A 415 -0.54 -17.54 7.42
N VAL A 416 -0.82 -16.70 6.42
CA VAL A 416 -1.55 -15.42 6.59
C VAL A 416 -2.99 -15.53 6.09
N ILE A 417 -3.88 -14.67 6.59
CA ILE A 417 -5.23 -14.49 6.04
C ILE A 417 -5.23 -13.26 5.12
N THR A 418 -5.39 -13.49 3.82
CA THR A 418 -5.34 -12.42 2.81
C THR A 418 -6.71 -11.83 2.55
N VAL A 419 -6.80 -10.50 2.50
CA VAL A 419 -8.07 -9.77 2.45
C VAL A 419 -8.21 -8.98 1.15
N SER A 420 -9.20 -9.35 0.35
CA SER A 420 -9.62 -8.57 -0.83
C SER A 420 -10.66 -7.50 -0.45
N ALA A 421 -10.78 -6.48 -1.30
CA ALA A 421 -11.73 -5.38 -1.10
C ALA A 421 -12.98 -5.55 -1.95
N ILE A 422 -14.14 -5.37 -1.33
CA ILE A 422 -15.42 -5.21 -2.04
C ILE A 422 -15.91 -3.76 -2.04
N ASP A 423 -16.72 -3.45 -3.03
CA ASP A 423 -17.43 -2.18 -3.16
C ASP A 423 -18.83 -2.21 -2.53
N THR A 424 -19.51 -1.06 -2.57
CA THR A 424 -20.88 -0.89 -2.04
C THR A 424 -21.94 -1.71 -2.77
N LEU A 425 -21.62 -2.32 -3.91
CA LEU A 425 -22.50 -3.20 -4.69
C LEU A 425 -22.19 -4.69 -4.43
N LEU A 426 -21.32 -4.99 -3.45
CA LEU A 426 -20.87 -6.33 -3.07
C LEU A 426 -20.10 -7.05 -4.19
N GLY A 427 -19.54 -6.28 -5.12
CA GLY A 427 -18.57 -6.76 -6.12
C GLY A 427 -17.14 -6.50 -5.67
N ARG A 428 -16.17 -7.19 -6.28
CA ARG A 428 -14.75 -6.88 -6.11
C ARG A 428 -14.50 -5.42 -6.51
N ALA A 429 -13.82 -4.66 -5.65
CA ALA A 429 -13.39 -3.31 -6.00
C ALA A 429 -12.46 -3.37 -7.22
N SER A 430 -12.59 -2.45 -8.16
CA SER A 430 -11.87 -2.51 -9.44
C SER A 430 -10.35 -2.51 -9.30
N PHE A 431 -9.82 -1.94 -8.22
CA PHE A 431 -8.39 -1.95 -7.89
C PHE A 431 -7.96 -3.22 -7.13
N SER A 432 -8.87 -3.92 -6.45
CA SER A 432 -8.50 -5.04 -5.57
C SER A 432 -7.82 -6.13 -6.38
N ASN A 433 -6.66 -6.58 -5.93
CA ASN A 433 -6.07 -7.80 -6.43
C ASN A 433 -7.03 -8.98 -6.21
N PHE A 434 -6.98 -9.93 -7.14
CA PHE A 434 -7.79 -11.14 -7.10
C PHE A 434 -7.06 -12.26 -6.37
N VAL A 435 -7.81 -13.06 -5.61
CA VAL A 435 -7.27 -14.00 -4.61
C VAL A 435 -7.50 -15.47 -4.95
N GLN A 436 -7.80 -15.79 -6.21
CA GLN A 436 -8.15 -17.14 -6.65
C GLN A 436 -7.07 -18.19 -6.39
N ASP A 437 -5.80 -17.76 -6.39
CA ASP A 437 -4.63 -18.62 -6.14
C ASP A 437 -4.12 -18.53 -4.69
N ILE A 438 -4.83 -17.80 -3.82
CA ILE A 438 -4.50 -17.68 -2.40
C ILE A 438 -5.32 -18.68 -1.58
N LYS A 439 -4.62 -19.52 -0.80
CA LYS A 439 -5.23 -20.60 -0.02
C LYS A 439 -6.17 -20.10 1.08
N MET A 440 -5.81 -19.02 1.76
CA MET A 440 -6.55 -18.47 2.90
C MET A 440 -6.97 -17.04 2.61
N ALA A 441 -7.99 -16.87 1.77
CA ALA A 441 -8.49 -15.57 1.40
C ALA A 441 -9.96 -15.34 1.79
N VAL A 442 -10.24 -14.12 2.24
CA VAL A 442 -11.59 -13.61 2.56
C VAL A 442 -11.77 -12.21 1.98
N ALA A 443 -12.98 -11.68 2.04
CA ALA A 443 -13.31 -10.36 1.56
C ALA A 443 -13.91 -9.50 2.67
N ALA A 444 -13.64 -8.19 2.60
CA ALA A 444 -14.26 -7.19 3.45
C ALA A 444 -14.47 -5.86 2.69
N PRO A 445 -15.32 -4.95 3.20
CA PRO A 445 -15.53 -3.63 2.61
C PRO A 445 -14.23 -2.82 2.46
N GLY A 446 -13.93 -2.36 1.25
CA GLY A 446 -12.72 -1.57 0.97
C GLY A 446 -12.95 -0.33 0.12
N VAL A 447 -14.20 0.06 -0.15
CA VAL A 447 -14.54 1.28 -0.91
C VAL A 447 -15.43 2.18 -0.05
N LYS A 448 -15.12 3.48 -0.02
CA LYS A 448 -15.78 4.50 0.79
C LYS A 448 -15.80 4.14 2.27
N ILE A 449 -14.62 3.82 2.80
CA ILE A 449 -14.48 3.43 4.20
C ILE A 449 -14.13 4.66 5.03
N TYR A 450 -15.06 5.08 5.88
CA TYR A 450 -14.92 6.20 6.79
C TYR A 450 -14.29 5.72 8.10
N SER A 451 -13.21 6.38 8.54
CA SER A 451 -12.53 6.06 9.79
C SER A 451 -11.73 7.23 10.33
N THR A 452 -11.07 7.02 11.46
CA THR A 452 -10.21 7.96 12.18
C THR A 452 -9.04 8.45 11.32
N PHE A 453 -8.57 9.66 11.57
CA PHE A 453 -7.44 10.30 10.90
C PHE A 453 -6.72 11.21 11.91
N PRO A 454 -5.38 11.38 11.83
CA PRO A 454 -4.63 12.08 12.87
C PRO A 454 -5.17 13.47 13.21
N GLY A 455 -5.04 13.85 14.49
CA GLY A 455 -5.54 15.12 15.02
C GLY A 455 -7.04 15.10 15.33
N SER A 456 -7.58 13.95 15.77
CA SER A 456 -9.00 13.73 16.04
C SER A 456 -9.90 14.09 14.84
N GLN A 457 -9.45 13.73 13.64
CA GLN A 457 -10.17 13.92 12.39
C GLN A 457 -10.69 12.58 11.87
N TYR A 458 -11.46 12.62 10.78
CA TYR A 458 -11.99 11.43 10.15
C TYR A 458 -11.95 11.60 8.63
N GLN A 459 -11.61 10.53 7.92
CA GLN A 459 -11.46 10.58 6.47
C GLN A 459 -12.03 9.32 5.80
N THR A 460 -12.35 9.44 4.51
CA THR A 460 -12.85 8.34 3.69
C THR A 460 -11.78 7.88 2.73
N PHE A 461 -11.41 6.60 2.82
CA PHE A 461 -10.41 5.96 1.96
C PHE A 461 -10.97 4.75 1.21
N ASN A 462 -10.31 4.42 0.10
CA ASN A 462 -10.50 3.18 -0.65
C ASN A 462 -9.19 2.37 -0.61
N GLY A 463 -9.30 1.06 -0.46
CA GLY A 463 -8.17 0.14 -0.53
C GLY A 463 -8.46 -1.22 0.10
N THR A 464 -7.71 -2.25 -0.31
CA THR A 464 -7.58 -3.50 0.47
C THR A 464 -7.01 -3.25 1.86
N SER A 465 -6.24 -2.18 2.02
CA SER A 465 -5.80 -1.63 3.30
C SER A 465 -6.93 -1.26 4.26
N MET A 466 -8.12 -0.88 3.77
CA MET A 466 -9.29 -0.61 4.62
C MET A 466 -10.14 -1.88 4.86
N ALA A 467 -10.08 -2.85 3.95
CA ALA A 467 -10.75 -4.14 4.13
C ALA A 467 -10.05 -4.99 5.20
N THR A 468 -8.72 -4.99 5.20
CA THR A 468 -7.85 -5.74 6.12
C THR A 468 -8.21 -5.53 7.61
N PRO A 469 -8.28 -4.28 8.14
CA PRO A 469 -8.55 -4.05 9.55
C PRO A 469 -9.97 -4.46 10.00
N TYR A 470 -10.96 -4.55 9.11
CA TYR A 470 -12.24 -5.17 9.48
C TYR A 470 -12.05 -6.64 9.84
N VAL A 471 -11.28 -7.38 9.05
CA VAL A 471 -10.97 -8.78 9.33
C VAL A 471 -10.11 -8.87 10.59
N SER A 472 -9.12 -8.00 10.77
CA SER A 472 -8.29 -7.94 11.98
C SER A 472 -9.11 -7.70 13.25
N GLY A 473 -10.05 -6.75 13.23
CA GLY A 473 -10.97 -6.47 14.33
C GLY A 473 -11.86 -7.67 14.67
N LEU A 474 -12.39 -8.37 13.66
CA LEU A 474 -13.19 -9.58 13.88
C LEU A 474 -12.34 -10.72 14.45
N VAL A 475 -11.13 -10.94 13.93
CA VAL A 475 -10.22 -11.97 14.45
C VAL A 475 -9.80 -11.64 15.88
N GLY A 476 -9.57 -10.35 16.21
CA GLY A 476 -9.30 -9.90 17.57
C GLY A 476 -10.45 -10.24 18.51
N LEU A 477 -11.69 -9.96 18.10
CA LEU A 477 -12.89 -10.35 18.84
C LEU A 477 -13.04 -11.88 18.99
N MET A 478 -12.63 -12.66 17.98
CA MET A 478 -12.61 -14.11 18.10
C MET A 478 -11.54 -14.59 19.10
N LYS A 479 -10.35 -13.99 19.09
CA LYS A 479 -9.24 -14.30 20.01
C LYS A 479 -9.51 -13.88 21.44
N SER A 480 -10.29 -12.82 21.67
CA SER A 480 -10.71 -12.42 23.02
C SER A 480 -11.66 -13.44 23.66
N LEU A 481 -12.51 -14.09 22.85
CA LEU A 481 -13.40 -15.17 23.29
C LEU A 481 -12.70 -16.54 23.34
N ARG A 482 -11.74 -16.78 22.44
CA ARG A 482 -10.98 -18.02 22.31
C ARG A 482 -9.48 -17.75 22.10
N PRO A 483 -8.71 -17.52 23.17
CA PRO A 483 -7.29 -17.17 23.09
C PRO A 483 -6.41 -18.17 22.35
N GLU A 484 -6.76 -19.45 22.40
CA GLU A 484 -6.04 -20.55 21.75
C GLU A 484 -6.32 -20.70 20.24
N LEU A 485 -7.20 -19.86 19.68
CA LEU A 485 -7.59 -19.92 18.28
C LEU A 485 -6.37 -19.78 17.35
N THR A 486 -6.21 -20.74 16.45
CA THR A 486 -5.13 -20.73 15.44
C THR A 486 -5.57 -20.04 14.14
N THR A 487 -4.62 -19.60 13.33
CA THR A 487 -4.87 -18.96 12.03
C THR A 487 -5.72 -19.82 11.09
N LYS A 488 -5.46 -21.13 11.03
CA LYS A 488 -6.23 -22.07 10.19
C LYS A 488 -7.68 -22.21 10.67
N GLU A 489 -7.90 -22.26 11.98
CA GLU A 489 -9.24 -22.34 12.55
C GLU A 489 -10.03 -21.04 12.36
N ALA A 490 -9.38 -19.89 12.58
CA ALA A 490 -9.96 -18.59 12.32
C ALA A 490 -10.40 -18.47 10.85
N TYR A 491 -9.51 -18.78 9.91
CA TYR A 491 -9.84 -18.81 8.48
C TYR A 491 -11.00 -19.76 8.17
N LYS A 492 -10.99 -20.98 8.73
CA LYS A 492 -12.07 -21.95 8.51
C LYS A 492 -13.43 -21.41 8.98
N ILE A 493 -13.48 -20.71 10.10
CA ILE A 493 -14.70 -20.07 10.59
C ILE A 493 -15.11 -18.94 9.66
N LEU A 494 -14.21 -18.01 9.35
CA LEU A 494 -14.50 -16.85 8.50
C LEU A 494 -15.01 -17.28 7.10
N ASN A 495 -14.34 -18.24 6.47
CA ASN A 495 -14.74 -18.77 5.17
C ASN A 495 -15.98 -19.68 5.26
N GLY A 496 -16.17 -20.40 6.37
CA GLY A 496 -17.34 -21.25 6.58
C GLY A 496 -18.63 -20.45 6.72
N THR A 497 -18.57 -19.31 7.40
CA THR A 497 -19.74 -18.49 7.76
C THR A 497 -19.98 -17.30 6.82
N GLY A 498 -18.96 -16.93 6.04
CA GLY A 498 -19.01 -15.84 5.09
C GLY A 498 -20.03 -16.04 3.97
N THR A 499 -20.49 -14.93 3.39
CA THR A 499 -21.43 -14.90 2.26
C THR A 499 -20.71 -14.79 0.93
N GLU A 500 -21.31 -15.35 -0.10
CA GLU A 500 -20.77 -15.23 -1.46
C GLU A 500 -20.80 -13.79 -1.95
N THR A 501 -19.72 -13.38 -2.62
CA THR A 501 -19.59 -12.10 -3.33
C THR A 501 -19.90 -12.29 -4.82
N ARG A 502 -20.11 -11.20 -5.55
CA ARG A 502 -20.17 -11.28 -7.02
C ARG A 502 -18.76 -11.56 -7.55
N GLY A 503 -18.52 -12.75 -8.08
CA GLY A 503 -17.19 -13.19 -8.52
C GLY A 503 -16.38 -13.87 -7.41
N LYS A 504 -16.97 -14.90 -6.78
CA LYS A 504 -16.41 -15.66 -5.65
C LYS A 504 -14.94 -16.00 -5.81
N ALA A 505 -14.54 -16.58 -6.94
CA ALA A 505 -13.18 -17.06 -7.14
C ALA A 505 -12.15 -15.93 -7.02
N GLU A 506 -12.48 -14.74 -7.54
CA GLU A 506 -11.57 -13.60 -7.53
C GLU A 506 -11.51 -12.87 -6.20
N THR A 507 -12.51 -13.02 -5.33
CA THR A 507 -12.70 -12.14 -4.16
C THR A 507 -12.61 -12.91 -2.85
N GLY A 508 -12.98 -14.19 -2.82
CA GLY A 508 -13.29 -14.89 -1.57
C GLY A 508 -14.65 -14.49 -1.01
N LYS A 509 -14.99 -15.06 0.15
CA LYS A 509 -16.27 -14.80 0.82
C LYS A 509 -16.21 -13.54 1.68
N LEU A 510 -17.29 -12.76 1.66
CA LEU A 510 -17.47 -11.62 2.56
C LEU A 510 -17.67 -12.12 3.99
N ILE A 511 -16.84 -11.66 4.92
CA ILE A 511 -16.95 -12.03 6.33
C ILE A 511 -18.31 -11.65 6.91
N GLN A 512 -18.83 -12.49 7.82
CA GLN A 512 -20.09 -12.28 8.52
C GLN A 512 -19.86 -12.39 10.04
N PRO A 513 -19.46 -11.29 10.71
CA PRO A 513 -19.13 -11.25 12.13
C PRO A 513 -20.08 -12.01 13.05
N ALA A 514 -21.39 -11.76 12.95
CA ALA A 514 -22.39 -12.42 13.79
C ALA A 514 -22.33 -13.96 13.70
N ARG A 515 -22.28 -14.47 12.45
CA ARG A 515 -22.21 -15.92 12.19
C ARG A 515 -20.86 -16.50 12.61
N ALA A 516 -19.78 -15.76 12.42
CA ALA A 516 -18.44 -16.16 12.84
C ALA A 516 -18.37 -16.34 14.37
N ILE A 517 -18.88 -15.38 15.15
CA ILE A 517 -18.91 -15.47 16.61
C ILE A 517 -19.86 -16.59 17.08
N GLN A 518 -21.04 -16.77 16.48
CA GLN A 518 -21.91 -17.91 16.80
C GLN A 518 -21.23 -19.27 16.55
N SER A 519 -20.59 -19.42 15.40
CA SER A 519 -19.82 -20.62 15.07
C SER A 519 -18.64 -20.84 16.02
N LEU A 520 -18.01 -19.77 16.49
CA LEU A 520 -16.96 -19.82 17.51
C LEU A 520 -17.52 -20.20 18.89
N MET A 521 -18.75 -19.81 19.24
CA MET A 521 -19.37 -20.16 20.53
C MET A 521 -20.02 -21.55 20.52
N GLY A 522 -20.13 -22.20 19.36
CA GLY A 522 -20.75 -23.53 19.23
C GLY A 522 -22.28 -23.49 19.29
N THR A 523 -22.90 -22.33 19.03
CA THR A 523 -24.35 -22.16 18.98
C THR A 523 -24.85 -22.36 17.54
N ASN A 524 -25.78 -23.30 17.31
CA ASN A 524 -26.30 -23.62 15.97
C ASN A 524 -27.23 -22.51 15.39
N PHE A 525 -27.30 -22.47 14.06
CA PHE A 525 -28.01 -21.49 13.21
C PHE A 525 -29.53 -21.49 13.31
#